data_AF-A0A9W4NWJ3-F1
#
_entry.id   AF-A0A9W4NWJ3-F1
#
_cell.length_a   1.000
_cell.length_b   1.000
_cell.length_c   1.000
_cell.angle_alpha   90.00
_cell.angle_beta   90.00
_cell.angle_gamma   90.00
#
_symmetry.space_group_name_H-M   'P 1'
#
loop_
_entity.id
_entity.type
_entity.pdbx_description
1 polymer ?
#
loop_
_entity_poly.entity_id
_entity_poly.type
_entity_poly.pdbx_seq_one_letter_code
_entity_poly.pdbx_strand_id
1 'polypeptide(L)'
;MDNASFHHSDRIKQMCSEAGVKLVYLPPYSPNLNPIEEYFAELKAFIRRNWQSYEENPAQGFDNFLEWCVDVVGARKKSAEGHFRHAGLAVEI
;
A
#
# COMPACT_ATOMS: atom_id res chain seq x y z
N MET A 1 0.76 -8.31 7.76
CA MET A 1 0.59 -9.04 6.49
C MET A 1 -0.83 -9.56 6.47
N ASP A 2 -1.54 -9.47 5.35
CA ASP A 2 -2.83 -10.14 5.23
C ASP A 2 -2.67 -11.67 5.37
N ASN A 3 -3.79 -12.37 5.56
CA ASN A 3 -3.78 -13.79 5.90
C ASN A 3 -3.87 -14.72 4.68
N ALA A 4 -3.53 -14.23 3.47
CA ALA A 4 -3.57 -15.07 2.27
C ALA A 4 -2.61 -16.26 2.40
N SER A 5 -3.03 -17.43 1.91
CA SER A 5 -2.32 -18.71 2.12
C SER A 5 -0.87 -18.68 1.60
N PHE A 6 -0.60 -17.95 0.52
CA PHE A 6 0.75 -17.83 -0.04
C PHE A 6 1.71 -16.98 0.82
N HIS A 7 1.21 -16.18 1.77
CA HIS A 7 2.06 -15.49 2.74
C HIS A 7 2.62 -16.39 3.85
N HIS A 8 2.05 -17.59 4.03
CA HIS A 8 2.43 -18.51 5.12
C HIS A 8 3.59 -19.44 4.79
N SER A 9 4.27 -19.25 3.65
CA SER A 9 5.42 -20.08 3.30
C SER A 9 6.57 -19.93 4.29
N ASP A 10 7.26 -21.04 4.59
CA ASP A 10 8.42 -21.01 5.50
C ASP A 10 9.55 -20.16 4.94
N ARG A 11 9.66 -20.05 3.61
CA ARG A 11 10.59 -19.14 2.94
C ARG A 11 10.33 -17.68 3.33
N ILE A 12 9.07 -17.23 3.34
CA ILE A 12 8.74 -15.85 3.75
C ILE A 12 9.06 -15.63 5.23
N LYS A 13 8.72 -16.59 6.11
CA LYS A 13 9.04 -16.49 7.54
C LYS A 13 10.54 -16.38 7.77
N GLN A 14 11.34 -17.21 7.08
CA GLN A 14 12.79 -17.21 7.18
C GLN A 14 13.38 -15.87 6.68
N MET A 15 12.95 -15.40 5.51
CA MET A 15 13.40 -14.11 4.97
C MET A 15 13.07 -12.94 5.90
N CYS A 16 11.86 -12.92 6.49
CA CYS A 16 11.50 -11.90 7.48
C CYS A 16 12.39 -11.98 8.73
N SER A 17 12.62 -13.19 9.25
CA SER A 17 13.47 -13.40 10.42
C SER A 17 14.91 -12.94 10.18
N GLU A 18 15.50 -13.31 9.04
CA GLU A 18 16.85 -12.90 8.63
C GLU A 18 16.98 -11.39 8.46
N ALA A 19 15.92 -10.73 8.00
CA ALA A 19 15.86 -9.27 7.88
C ALA A 19 15.53 -8.55 9.20
N GLY A 20 15.31 -9.27 10.32
CA GLY A 20 14.89 -8.68 11.59
C GLY A 20 13.45 -8.14 11.59
N VAL A 21 12.64 -8.53 10.59
CA VAL A 21 11.25 -8.10 10.44
C VAL A 21 10.34 -9.01 11.26
N LYS A 22 9.62 -8.43 12.21
CA LYS A 22 8.57 -9.14 12.94
C LYS A 22 7.35 -9.35 12.05
N LEU A 23 7.17 -10.58 11.57
CA LEU A 23 6.02 -10.95 10.75
C LEU A 23 4.77 -11.16 11.61
N VAL A 24 3.77 -10.29 11.45
CA VAL A 24 2.46 -10.38 12.12
C VAL A 24 1.37 -10.54 11.06
N TYR A 25 0.56 -11.60 11.20
CA TYR A 25 -0.58 -11.85 10.32
C TYR A 25 -1.85 -11.24 10.89
N LEU A 26 -2.68 -10.70 10.01
CA LEU A 26 -3.99 -10.16 10.39
C LEU A 26 -5.01 -11.28 10.64
N PRO A 27 -6.00 -11.08 11.51
CA PRO A 27 -7.13 -12.00 11.62
C PRO A 27 -7.87 -12.14 10.28
N PRO A 28 -8.53 -13.29 10.03
CA PRO A 28 -9.34 -13.47 8.83
C PRO A 28 -10.35 -12.34 8.62
N TYR A 29 -10.58 -11.96 7.36
CA TYR A 29 -11.56 -10.95 6.95
C TYR A 29 -11.44 -9.59 7.67
N SER A 30 -10.22 -9.20 8.08
CA SER A 30 -9.97 -7.94 8.78
C SER A 30 -9.17 -6.93 7.93
N PRO A 31 -9.66 -6.53 6.73
CA PRO A 31 -8.94 -5.62 5.84
C PRO A 31 -8.75 -4.23 6.45
N ASN A 32 -9.63 -3.83 7.38
CA ASN A 32 -9.52 -2.59 8.14
C ASN A 32 -8.28 -2.52 9.04
N LEU A 33 -7.62 -3.66 9.31
CA LEU A 33 -6.37 -3.71 10.05
C LEU A 33 -5.14 -3.69 9.13
N ASN A 34 -5.33 -3.54 7.81
CA ASN A 34 -4.26 -3.48 6.83
C ASN A 34 -4.11 -2.05 6.28
N PRO A 35 -3.10 -1.27 6.71
CA PRO A 35 -2.99 0.15 6.34
C PRO A 35 -2.84 0.38 4.83
N ILE A 36 -2.33 -0.60 4.08
CA ILE A 36 -2.19 -0.48 2.61
C ILE A 36 -3.54 -0.38 1.88
N GLU A 37 -4.64 -0.85 2.49
CA GLU A 37 -5.97 -0.80 1.87
C GLU A 37 -6.46 0.65 1.73
N GLU A 38 -6.21 1.50 2.75
CA GLU A 38 -6.51 2.93 2.68
C GLU A 38 -5.62 3.64 1.64
N TYR A 39 -4.33 3.28 1.57
CA TYR A 39 -3.45 3.77 0.53
C TYR A 39 -3.97 3.42 -0.88
N PHE A 40 -4.39 2.17 -1.12
CA PHE A 40 -4.97 1.78 -2.39
C PHE A 40 -6.28 2.50 -2.70
N ALA A 41 -7.11 2.78 -1.70
CA ALA A 41 -8.32 3.58 -1.87
C ALA A 41 -7.97 5.01 -2.33
N GLU A 42 -6.98 5.65 -1.70
CA GLU A 42 -6.48 6.97 -2.09
C GLU A 42 -5.87 6.98 -3.49
N LEU A 43 -5.03 5.99 -3.81
CA LEU A 43 -4.39 5.85 -5.11
C LEU A 43 -5.42 5.70 -6.22
N LYS A 44 -6.40 4.79 -6.06
CA LYS A 44 -7.51 4.63 -7.03
C LYS A 44 -8.31 5.92 -7.19
N ALA A 45 -8.58 6.64 -6.11
CA ALA A 45 -9.28 7.92 -6.17
C ALA A 45 -8.46 9.00 -6.88
N PHE A 46 -7.13 9.00 -6.71
CA PHE A 46 -6.22 9.90 -7.42
C PHE A 46 -6.15 9.58 -8.92
N ILE A 47 -5.96 8.31 -9.28
CA ILE A 47 -5.95 7.84 -10.69
C ILE A 47 -7.24 8.28 -11.38
N ARG A 48 -8.41 8.01 -10.79
CA ARG A 48 -9.71 8.39 -11.37
C ARG A 48 -9.85 9.89 -11.60
N ARG A 49 -9.33 10.72 -10.69
CA ARG A 49 -9.40 12.19 -10.81
C ARG A 49 -8.46 12.74 -11.87
N ASN A 50 -7.34 12.06 -12.12
CA ASN A 50 -6.31 12.53 -13.05
C ASN A 50 -6.26 11.72 -14.35
N TRP A 51 -7.23 10.83 -14.59
CA TRP A 51 -7.27 9.96 -15.77
C TRP A 51 -7.20 10.74 -17.08
N GLN A 52 -7.82 11.93 -17.13
CA GLN A 52 -7.76 12.81 -18.30
C GLN A 52 -6.32 13.16 -18.71
N SER A 53 -5.38 13.31 -17.77
CA SER A 53 -3.97 13.60 -18.10
C SER A 53 -3.29 12.45 -18.86
N TYR A 54 -3.73 11.22 -18.66
CA TYR A 54 -3.29 10.07 -19.44
C TYR A 54 -3.97 10.04 -20.81
N GLU A 55 -5.28 10.31 -20.87
CA GLU A 55 -6.03 10.36 -22.14
C GLU A 55 -5.51 11.45 -23.09
N GLU A 56 -5.05 12.58 -22.56
CA GLU A 56 -4.48 13.68 -23.35
C GLU A 56 -3.08 13.35 -23.91
N ASN A 57 -2.32 12.46 -23.26
CA ASN A 57 -1.00 12.05 -23.70
C ASN A 57 -0.73 10.57 -23.44
N PRO A 58 -1.38 9.64 -24.17
CA PRO A 58 -1.18 8.21 -23.98
C PRO A 58 0.23 7.75 -24.37
N ALA A 59 0.94 8.54 -25.21
CA ALA A 59 2.32 8.29 -25.59
C ALA A 59 3.31 8.41 -24.43
N GLN A 60 2.91 9.04 -23.31
CA GLN A 60 3.72 9.07 -22.10
C GLN A 60 3.95 7.67 -21.51
N GLY A 61 3.11 6.68 -21.84
CA GLY A 61 3.16 5.34 -21.25
C GLY A 61 2.34 5.26 -19.96
N PHE A 62 1.62 4.14 -19.81
CA PHE A 62 0.78 3.91 -18.63
C PHE A 62 1.60 3.70 -17.36
N ASP A 63 2.79 3.12 -17.51
CA ASP A 63 3.81 2.97 -16.47
C ASP A 63 4.24 4.32 -15.90
N ASN A 64 4.62 5.28 -16.75
CA ASN A 64 5.02 6.62 -16.30
C ASN A 64 3.86 7.37 -15.61
N PHE A 65 2.64 7.23 -16.14
CA PHE A 65 1.45 7.79 -15.49
C PHE A 65 1.20 7.16 -14.10
N LEU A 66 1.32 5.83 -13.99
CA LEU A 66 1.16 5.14 -12.72
C LEU A 66 2.26 5.48 -11.72
N GLU A 67 3.51 5.57 -12.15
CA GLU A 67 4.64 5.95 -11.32
C GLU A 67 4.41 7.34 -10.72
N TRP A 68 4.03 8.32 -11.55
CA TRP A 68 3.63 9.64 -11.08
C TRP A 68 2.47 9.59 -10.06
N CYS A 69 1.43 8.79 -10.31
CA CYS A 69 0.33 8.63 -9.36
C CYS A 69 0.81 8.08 -8.01
N VAL A 70 1.67 7.06 -8.04
CA VAL A 70 2.25 6.43 -6.85
C VAL A 70 3.12 7.43 -6.09
N ASP A 71 3.96 8.20 -6.77
CA ASP A 71 4.82 9.21 -6.14
C ASP A 71 4.01 10.31 -5.46
N VAL A 72 2.99 10.85 -6.15
CA VAL A 72 2.18 11.95 -5.62
C VAL A 72 1.35 11.51 -4.41
N VAL A 73 0.80 10.29 -4.42
CA VAL A 73 0.02 9.76 -3.29
C VAL A 73 0.95 9.30 -2.16
N GLY A 74 2.04 8.60 -2.49
CA GLY A 74 3.03 8.09 -1.54
C GLY A 74 3.80 9.18 -0.80
N ALA A 75 3.99 10.36 -1.40
CA ALA A 75 4.63 11.50 -0.73
C ALA A 75 3.80 12.11 0.42
N ARG A 76 2.52 11.72 0.58
CA ARG A 76 1.60 12.29 1.58
C ARG A 76 1.79 11.68 2.96
N LYS A 77 2.87 12.06 3.64
CA LYS A 77 3.22 11.53 4.98
C LYS A 77 2.08 11.53 5.99
N LYS A 78 1.32 12.63 6.09
CA LYS A 78 0.17 12.73 7.02
C LYS A 78 -0.95 11.72 6.72
N SER A 79 -1.15 11.39 5.45
CA SER A 79 -2.13 10.38 5.03
C SER A 79 -1.65 9.00 5.44
N ALA A 80 -0.39 8.66 5.16
CA ALA A 80 0.21 7.40 5.60
C ALA A 80 0.15 7.23 7.13
N GLU A 81 0.53 8.26 7.91
CA GLU A 81 0.39 8.26 9.37
C GLU A 81 -1.06 8.01 9.83
N GLY A 82 -2.04 8.54 9.10
CA GLY A 82 -3.47 8.29 9.31
C GLY A 82 -3.84 6.83 9.06
N HIS A 83 -3.39 6.25 7.95
CA HIS A 83 -3.67 4.85 7.59
C HIS A 83 -3.15 3.86 8.64
N PHE A 84 -1.91 4.05 9.11
CA PHE A 84 -1.35 3.21 10.19
C PHE A 84 -2.14 3.36 11.48
N ARG A 85 -2.51 4.59 11.85
CA ARG A 85 -3.31 4.87 13.04
C ARG A 85 -4.69 4.21 12.98
N HIS A 86 -5.39 4.29 11.85
CA HIS A 86 -6.69 3.64 11.64
C HIS A 86 -6.59 2.11 11.70
N ALA A 87 -5.49 1.54 11.21
CA ALA A 87 -5.17 0.12 11.36
C ALA A 87 -4.78 -0.29 12.80
N GLY A 88 -4.76 0.65 13.75
CA GLY A 88 -4.40 0.40 15.15
C GLY A 88 -2.89 0.26 15.39
N LEU A 89 -2.06 0.69 14.43
CA LEU A 89 -0.60 0.65 14.52
C LEU A 89 -0.06 2.02 14.91
N ALA A 90 0.72 2.07 16.00
CA ALA A 90 1.52 3.23 16.34
C ALA A 90 2.84 3.18 15.59
N VAL A 91 3.15 4.23 14.83
CA VAL A 91 4.48 4.44 14.25
C VAL A 91 5.19 5.43 15.16
N GLU A 92 6.17 4.97 15.91
CA GLU A 92 7.09 5.85 16.64
C GLU A 92 8.02 6.50 15.60
N ILE A 93 8.01 7.83 15.51
CA ILE A 93 8.84 8.64 14.61
C ILE A 93 10.02 9.20 15.38
#